data_AF-A0A3D5B807-F1
#
_entry.id   AF-A0A3D5B807-F1
#
_cell.length_a   1.000
_cell.length_b   1.000
_cell.length_c   1.000
_cell.angle_alpha   90.00
_cell.angle_beta   90.00
_cell.angle_gamma   90.00
#
_symmetry.space_group_name_H-M   'P 1'
#
loop_
_entity.id
_entity.type
_entity.pdbx_description
1 polymer ?
#
loop_
_entity_poly.entity_id
_entity_poly.type
_entity_poly.pdbx_seq_one_letter_code
_entity_poly.pdbx_strand_id
1 'polypeptide(L)'
;MKIKAVLVLIVFSVIFLSACSIFENIAPPPAATEIPTPKNEDPTPTPEPTLGEPEYISAVYCWESHIDDGEFNLIRFFPSGNLIDIYAQPYASCEDAWAGTGKYLVEESLMQFNHGTYHLSGTWIVFNLAPPNSDEVAGEVKGEYSIEAMRLYRVGSDPRDYVLIHTGD
;
A
#
# COMPACT_ATOMS: atom_id res chain seq x y z
N MET A 1 -52.29 -44.23 63.28
CA MET A 1 -51.64 -43.71 64.51
C MET A 1 -50.65 -44.75 65.02
N LYS A 2 -49.34 -44.54 64.79
CA LYS A 2 -48.26 -44.92 65.71
C LYS A 2 -46.92 -44.46 65.12
N ILE A 3 -46.20 -43.79 66.00
CA ILE A 3 -44.93 -43.09 65.84
C ILE A 3 -43.79 -44.13 65.86
N LYS A 4 -42.61 -43.70 65.42
CA LYS A 4 -41.25 -43.99 65.95
C LYS A 4 -40.36 -44.62 64.87
N ALA A 5 -39.46 -43.87 64.25
CA ALA A 5 -38.28 -43.21 64.80
C ALA A 5 -37.18 -44.21 65.20
N VAL A 6 -36.10 -44.13 64.41
CA VAL A 6 -34.68 -44.24 64.78
C VAL A 6 -34.17 -45.58 65.27
N LEU A 7 -33.25 -46.17 64.52
CA LEU A 7 -32.03 -46.69 65.13
C LEU A 7 -30.84 -46.60 64.18
N VAL A 8 -29.77 -46.05 64.73
CA VAL A 8 -28.44 -45.79 64.16
C VAL A 8 -27.56 -47.00 64.44
N LEU A 9 -26.72 -47.41 63.48
CA LEU A 9 -25.25 -47.56 63.60
C LEU A 9 -24.74 -48.61 62.58
N ILE A 10 -23.96 -48.17 61.57
CA ILE A 10 -22.49 -48.26 61.42
C ILE A 10 -21.91 -49.70 61.48
N VAL A 11 -21.08 -50.03 60.47
CA VAL A 11 -19.68 -50.54 60.58
C VAL A 11 -19.36 -51.75 59.70
N PHE A 12 -18.44 -51.51 58.75
CA PHE A 12 -17.33 -52.35 58.25
C PHE A 12 -17.66 -53.65 57.47
N SER A 13 -17.27 -53.74 56.20
CA SER A 13 -15.92 -54.15 55.70
C SER A 13 -15.63 -55.62 56.08
N VAL A 14 -15.23 -56.57 55.22
CA VAL A 14 -14.40 -56.49 54.01
C VAL A 14 -14.14 -57.95 53.52
N ILE A 15 -14.03 -58.17 52.18
CA ILE A 15 -13.12 -59.15 51.49
C ILE A 15 -13.50 -60.66 51.48
N PHE A 16 -13.35 -61.50 50.43
CA PHE A 16 -12.73 -61.48 49.08
C PHE A 16 -13.18 -62.73 48.24
N LEU A 17 -13.20 -62.57 46.90
CA LEU A 17 -12.89 -63.52 45.78
C LEU A 17 -13.61 -64.90 45.67
N SER A 18 -13.89 -65.48 44.49
CA SER A 18 -13.17 -65.46 43.20
C SER A 18 -14.02 -65.98 42.03
N ALA A 19 -13.80 -65.39 40.84
CA ALA A 19 -13.80 -65.93 39.45
C ALA A 19 -15.04 -66.69 38.89
N CYS A 20 -15.45 -66.62 37.61
CA CYS A 20 -14.77 -66.24 36.36
C CYS A 20 -15.80 -66.11 35.20
N SER A 21 -15.37 -65.51 34.08
CA SER A 21 -15.89 -65.62 32.69
C SER A 21 -17.01 -64.61 32.34
N ILE A 22 -17.03 -63.85 31.23
CA ILE A 22 -16.35 -63.88 29.92
C ILE A 22 -16.25 -62.42 29.41
N PHE A 23 -15.14 -62.07 28.74
CA PHE A 23 -14.92 -60.79 28.05
C PHE A 23 -15.68 -60.71 26.72
N GLU A 24 -16.52 -59.69 26.54
CA GLU A 24 -16.82 -59.07 25.23
C GLU A 24 -16.68 -57.56 25.42
N ASN A 25 -15.52 -57.02 25.04
CA ASN A 25 -15.28 -55.58 25.02
C ASN A 25 -15.43 -55.12 23.56
N ILE A 26 -16.66 -54.77 23.18
CA ILE A 26 -16.93 -54.18 21.86
C ILE A 26 -16.46 -52.73 21.92
N ALA A 27 -15.41 -52.39 21.19
CA ALA A 27 -14.95 -51.01 21.07
C ALA A 27 -16.03 -50.14 20.41
N PRO A 28 -16.32 -48.93 20.92
CA PRO A 28 -17.27 -48.02 20.25
C PRO A 28 -16.72 -47.58 18.89
N PRO A 29 -17.59 -47.37 17.87
CA PRO A 29 -17.16 -46.92 16.55
C PRO A 29 -16.48 -45.55 16.62
N PRO A 30 -15.48 -45.27 15.77
CA PRO A 30 -14.77 -44.00 15.77
C PRO A 30 -15.73 -42.84 15.47
N ALA A 31 -15.56 -41.73 16.19
CA ALA A 31 -16.33 -40.51 15.99
C ALA A 31 -16.14 -39.98 14.56
N ALA A 32 -17.23 -39.51 13.95
CA ALA A 32 -17.22 -38.94 12.61
C ALA A 32 -16.32 -37.68 12.57
N THR A 33 -15.42 -37.63 11.59
CA THR A 33 -14.54 -36.49 11.33
C THR A 33 -15.37 -35.28 10.86
N GLU A 34 -15.25 -34.15 11.54
CA GLU A 34 -15.87 -32.89 11.11
C GLU A 34 -15.28 -32.44 9.76
N ILE A 35 -16.14 -32.15 8.79
CA ILE A 35 -15.74 -31.62 7.48
C ILE A 35 -15.26 -30.17 7.71
N PRO A 36 -14.07 -29.77 7.21
CA PRO A 36 -13.57 -28.42 7.42
C PRO A 36 -14.49 -27.40 6.73
N THR A 37 -14.98 -26.43 7.51
CA THR A 37 -15.73 -25.27 7.00
C THR A 37 -14.87 -24.49 6.00
N PRO A 38 -15.39 -24.08 4.83
CA PRO A 38 -14.68 -23.21 3.91
C PRO A 38 -14.31 -21.91 4.64
N LYS A 39 -13.01 -21.67 4.82
CA LYS A 39 -12.50 -20.38 5.28
C LYS A 39 -12.60 -19.44 4.09
N ASN A 40 -13.48 -18.44 4.15
CA ASN A 40 -13.38 -17.30 3.24
C ASN A 40 -11.99 -16.70 3.45
N GLU A 41 -11.14 -16.82 2.45
CA GLU A 41 -9.87 -16.11 2.41
C GLU A 41 -10.22 -14.63 2.25
N ASP A 42 -10.14 -13.87 3.36
CA ASP A 42 -10.04 -12.42 3.26
C ASP A 42 -8.88 -12.10 2.30
N PRO A 43 -9.04 -11.15 1.37
CA PRO A 43 -7.95 -10.75 0.50
C PRO A 43 -6.78 -10.35 1.38
N THR A 44 -5.65 -11.03 1.20
CA THR A 44 -4.41 -10.66 1.88
C THR A 44 -4.11 -9.21 1.47
N PRO A 45 -4.01 -8.26 2.42
CA PRO A 45 -3.69 -6.88 2.07
C PRO A 45 -2.37 -6.89 1.32
N THR A 46 -2.35 -6.36 0.10
CA THR A 46 -1.13 -6.14 -0.66
C THR A 46 -0.21 -5.29 0.21
N PRO A 47 1.01 -5.76 0.53
CA PRO A 47 1.90 -5.00 1.40
C PRO A 47 2.14 -3.62 0.78
N GLU A 48 1.84 -2.57 1.53
CA GLU A 48 2.20 -1.22 1.13
C GLU A 48 3.73 -1.13 1.12
N PRO A 49 4.36 -0.68 0.02
CA PRO A 49 5.81 -0.68 -0.10
C PRO A 49 6.43 0.14 1.04
N THR A 50 7.39 -0.46 1.74
CA THR A 50 8.15 0.24 2.76
C THR A 50 9.20 1.10 2.07
N LEU A 51 9.06 2.41 2.21
CA LEU A 51 9.99 3.41 1.67
C LEU A 51 11.38 3.23 2.33
N GLY A 52 12.39 2.89 1.51
CA GLY A 52 13.78 2.67 1.91
C GLY A 52 14.58 3.96 2.14
N GLU A 53 15.92 3.90 2.03
CA GLU A 53 16.76 5.10 2.07
C GLU A 53 16.44 6.03 0.87
N PRO A 54 16.39 7.36 1.05
CA PRO A 54 16.05 8.29 -0.03
C PRO A 54 17.03 8.20 -1.21
N GLU A 55 16.51 7.90 -2.39
CA GLU A 55 17.22 8.01 -3.66
C GLU A 55 16.87 9.35 -4.35
N TYR A 56 17.83 9.98 -5.01
CA TYR A 56 17.67 11.33 -5.57
C TYR A 56 17.62 11.34 -7.10
N ILE A 57 16.71 12.14 -7.64
CA ILE A 57 16.49 12.37 -9.08
C ILE A 57 16.89 13.81 -9.41
N SER A 58 17.65 13.99 -10.49
CA SER A 58 17.96 15.30 -11.08
C SER A 58 17.56 15.31 -12.55
N ALA A 59 16.26 15.36 -12.81
CA ALA A 59 15.73 15.16 -14.16
C ALA A 59 14.41 15.91 -14.36
N VAL A 60 14.01 16.06 -15.63
CA VAL A 60 12.70 16.56 -16.02
C VAL A 60 11.96 15.44 -16.73
N TYR A 61 10.72 15.23 -16.33
CA TYR A 61 9.82 14.30 -16.99
C TYR A 61 8.63 15.06 -17.56
N CYS A 62 8.14 14.61 -18.70
CA CYS A 62 7.07 15.28 -19.43
C CYS A 62 5.96 14.30 -19.79
N TRP A 63 4.72 14.76 -19.62
CA TRP A 63 3.53 14.10 -20.14
C TRP A 63 2.87 15.03 -21.16
N GLU A 64 2.59 14.52 -22.35
CA GLU A 64 1.80 15.20 -23.37
C GLU A 64 0.30 14.94 -23.12
N SER A 65 -0.49 16.01 -23.04
CA SER A 65 -1.94 15.88 -22.91
C SER A 65 -2.52 15.28 -24.19
N HIS A 66 -3.37 14.27 -24.04
CA HIS A 66 -4.12 13.67 -25.16
C HIS A 66 -5.46 14.36 -25.41
N ILE A 67 -5.82 15.33 -24.57
CA ILE A 67 -7.11 16.05 -24.64
C ILE A 67 -6.93 17.38 -25.38
N ASP A 68 -5.89 18.12 -25.02
CA ASP A 68 -5.64 19.47 -25.52
C ASP A 68 -4.30 19.51 -26.26
N ASP A 69 -4.36 19.71 -27.58
CA ASP A 69 -3.18 19.81 -28.44
C ASP A 69 -2.25 20.93 -27.96
N GLY A 70 -0.97 20.59 -27.74
CA GLY A 70 0.06 21.56 -27.34
C GLY A 70 0.09 21.88 -25.84
N GLU A 71 -0.66 21.14 -25.01
CA GLU A 71 -0.53 21.14 -23.56
C GLU A 71 0.40 20.02 -23.07
N PHE A 72 1.38 20.41 -22.27
CA PHE A 72 2.36 19.50 -21.65
C PHE A 72 2.36 19.67 -20.14
N ASN A 73 2.56 18.59 -19.40
CA ASN A 73 2.83 18.64 -17.97
C ASN A 73 4.29 18.27 -17.71
N LEU A 74 5.06 19.23 -17.21
CA LEU A 74 6.47 19.06 -16.84
C LEU A 74 6.60 18.86 -15.34
N ILE A 75 7.38 17.87 -14.94
CA ILE A 75 7.78 17.66 -13.54
C ILE A 75 9.30 17.70 -13.47
N ARG A 76 9.84 18.71 -12.78
CA ARG A 76 11.28 18.86 -12.51
C ARG A 76 11.59 18.33 -11.11
N PHE A 77 12.46 17.35 -11.02
CA PHE A 77 12.99 16.81 -9.76
C PHE A 77 14.35 17.41 -9.44
N PHE A 78 14.57 17.73 -8.17
CA PHE A 78 15.82 18.26 -7.65
C PHE A 78 16.51 17.25 -6.72
N PRO A 79 17.87 17.23 -6.68
CA PRO A 79 18.63 16.38 -5.76
C PRO A 79 18.34 16.60 -4.27
N SER A 80 17.72 17.71 -3.91
CA SER A 80 17.33 18.04 -2.53
C SER A 80 16.12 17.24 -2.03
N GLY A 81 15.42 16.54 -2.91
CA GLY A 81 14.13 15.90 -2.61
C GLY A 81 12.93 16.77 -2.93
N ASN A 82 13.13 17.98 -3.48
CA ASN A 82 12.06 18.86 -3.93
C ASN A 82 11.69 18.59 -5.40
N LEU A 83 10.49 19.01 -5.79
CA LEU A 83 10.04 19.02 -7.18
C LEU A 83 9.16 20.22 -7.50
N ILE A 84 9.07 20.53 -8.79
CA ILE A 84 8.11 21.47 -9.37
C ILE A 84 7.27 20.73 -10.42
N ASP A 85 5.96 20.97 -10.42
CA ASP A 85 4.98 20.46 -11.37
C ASP A 85 4.26 21.63 -12.06
N ILE A 86 4.34 21.70 -13.39
CA ILE A 86 3.64 22.74 -14.17
C ILE A 86 2.94 22.19 -15.40
N TYR A 87 1.83 22.82 -15.77
CA TYR A 87 1.31 22.76 -17.12
C TYR A 87 1.94 23.86 -17.98
N ALA A 88 2.38 23.50 -19.18
CA ALA A 88 3.08 24.35 -20.11
C ALA A 88 2.36 24.32 -21.46
N GLN A 89 1.93 25.49 -21.92
CA GLN A 89 1.29 25.68 -23.22
C GLN A 89 1.42 27.14 -23.69
N PRO A 90 1.39 27.41 -25.01
CA PRO A 90 1.39 26.43 -26.10
C PRO A 90 2.81 26.02 -26.50
N TYR A 91 3.04 24.72 -26.71
CA TYR A 91 4.31 24.19 -27.26
C TYR A 91 4.05 23.12 -28.32
N ALA A 92 5.08 22.73 -29.06
CA ALA A 92 4.97 21.68 -30.09
C ALA A 92 5.52 20.32 -29.62
N SER A 93 6.31 20.28 -28.56
CA SER A 93 6.92 19.08 -27.99
C SER A 93 7.30 19.28 -26.53
N CYS A 94 7.59 18.19 -25.82
CA CYS A 94 8.13 18.23 -24.46
C CYS A 94 9.47 18.98 -24.40
N GLU A 95 10.33 18.78 -25.40
CA GLU A 95 11.62 19.45 -25.54
C GLU A 95 11.45 20.95 -25.70
N ASP A 96 10.50 21.39 -26.53
CA ASP A 96 10.18 22.82 -26.70
C ASP A 96 9.60 23.42 -25.43
N ALA A 97 8.71 22.70 -24.75
CA ALA A 97 8.13 23.12 -23.47
C ALA A 97 9.23 23.31 -22.42
N TRP A 98 10.19 22.40 -22.33
CA TRP A 98 11.34 22.53 -21.45
C TRP A 98 12.28 23.66 -21.86
N ALA A 99 12.59 23.81 -23.15
CA ALA A 99 13.43 24.90 -23.63
C ALA A 99 12.83 26.28 -23.31
N GLY A 100 11.50 26.42 -23.39
CA GLY A 100 10.78 27.65 -23.07
C GLY A 100 10.68 27.96 -21.57
N THR A 101 10.48 26.92 -20.75
CA THR A 101 10.13 27.08 -19.33
C THR A 101 11.28 26.77 -18.35
N GLY A 102 12.25 25.94 -18.74
CA GLY A 102 13.20 25.32 -17.82
C GLY A 102 14.10 26.29 -17.05
N LYS A 103 14.39 27.46 -17.63
CA LYS A 103 15.10 28.54 -16.93
C LYS A 103 14.36 29.12 -15.72
N TYR A 104 13.06 28.90 -15.63
CA TYR A 104 12.22 29.31 -14.49
C TYR A 104 11.99 28.18 -13.50
N LEU A 105 12.19 26.92 -13.90
CA LEU A 105 11.96 25.74 -13.06
C LEU A 105 13.21 25.42 -12.23
N VAL A 106 13.59 26.39 -11.39
CA VAL A 106 14.73 26.31 -10.46
C VAL A 106 14.22 26.20 -9.03
N GLU A 107 15.03 25.67 -8.11
CA GLU A 107 14.58 25.37 -6.74
C GLU A 107 14.15 26.63 -5.96
N GLU A 108 14.74 27.78 -6.27
CA GLU A 108 14.35 29.07 -5.68
C GLU A 108 12.94 29.52 -6.07
N SER A 109 12.34 28.87 -7.08
CA SER A 109 11.01 29.19 -7.60
C SER A 109 9.90 28.27 -7.10
N LEU A 110 10.15 27.37 -6.15
CA LEU A 110 9.15 26.40 -5.65
C LEU A 110 7.79 27.04 -5.36
N MET A 111 7.78 28.16 -4.61
CA MET A 111 6.55 28.86 -4.24
C MET A 111 5.80 29.50 -5.42
N GLN A 112 6.42 29.64 -6.59
CA GLN A 112 5.79 30.22 -7.79
C GLN A 112 4.93 29.20 -8.56
N PHE A 113 5.11 27.91 -8.27
CA PHE A 113 4.51 26.81 -9.02
C PHE A 113 3.87 25.78 -8.08
N ASN A 114 3.20 24.77 -8.65
CA ASN A 114 2.89 23.60 -7.84
C ASN A 114 4.22 22.93 -7.48
N HIS A 115 4.38 22.56 -6.23
CA HIS A 115 5.64 22.05 -5.73
C HIS A 115 5.43 21.00 -4.65
N GLY A 116 6.49 20.30 -4.31
CA GLY A 116 6.38 19.18 -3.40
C GLY A 116 7.72 18.63 -2.97
N THR A 117 7.65 17.66 -2.05
CA THR A 117 8.75 16.79 -1.70
C THR A 117 8.44 15.38 -2.17
N TYR A 118 9.46 14.70 -2.72
CA TYR A 118 9.35 13.30 -3.14
C TYR A 118 10.19 12.38 -2.29
N HIS A 119 9.77 11.12 -2.29
CA HIS A 119 10.54 10.00 -1.82
C HIS A 119 10.59 8.95 -2.92
N LEU A 120 11.81 8.49 -3.26
CA LEU A 120 12.06 7.40 -4.18
C LEU A 120 12.68 6.24 -3.40
N SER A 121 12.13 5.03 -3.61
CA SER A 121 12.69 3.79 -3.09
C SER A 121 12.60 2.70 -4.14
N GLY A 122 13.76 2.30 -4.70
CA GLY A 122 13.83 1.36 -5.82
C GLY A 122 13.05 1.89 -7.02
N THR A 123 11.99 1.18 -7.42
CA THR A 123 11.14 1.55 -8.56
C THR A 123 9.87 2.31 -8.16
N TRP A 124 9.74 2.73 -6.89
CA TRP A 124 8.54 3.38 -6.37
C TRP A 124 8.80 4.82 -5.99
N ILE A 125 7.96 5.73 -6.49
CA ILE A 125 8.02 7.15 -6.16
C ILE A 125 6.70 7.62 -5.54
N VAL A 126 6.79 8.44 -4.50
CA VAL A 126 5.65 9.10 -3.86
C VAL A 126 5.98 10.56 -3.60
N PHE A 127 5.04 11.46 -3.86
CA PHE A 127 5.18 12.87 -3.53
C PHE A 127 3.85 13.56 -3.25
N ASN A 128 3.91 14.63 -2.46
CA ASN A 128 2.78 15.50 -2.19
C ASN A 128 2.92 16.80 -2.97
N LEU A 129 1.81 17.32 -3.49
CA LEU A 129 1.77 18.59 -4.20
C LEU A 129 1.05 19.65 -3.38
N ALA A 130 1.66 20.82 -3.26
CA ALA A 130 1.06 22.05 -2.77
C ALA A 130 0.87 23.04 -3.94
N PRO A 131 -0.17 23.89 -3.91
CA PRO A 131 -0.41 24.88 -4.96
C PRO A 131 0.56 26.06 -4.84
N PRO A 132 0.64 26.95 -5.85
CA PRO A 132 1.52 28.11 -5.80
C PRO A 132 1.20 29.00 -4.61
N ASN A 133 2.24 29.52 -3.98
CA ASN A 133 2.19 30.39 -2.80
C ASN A 133 1.56 29.74 -1.55
N SER A 134 1.58 28.41 -1.44
CA SER A 134 1.07 27.66 -0.29
C SER A 134 1.95 26.47 0.05
N ASP A 135 2.08 26.16 1.33
CA ASP A 135 2.68 24.90 1.81
C ASP A 135 1.60 23.84 2.13
N GLU A 136 0.32 24.15 1.89
CA GLU A 136 -0.79 23.23 2.14
C GLU A 136 -0.83 22.14 1.07
N VAL A 137 -0.67 20.88 1.50
CA VAL A 137 -0.75 19.72 0.61
C VAL A 137 -2.16 19.59 0.05
N ALA A 138 -2.27 19.70 -1.28
CA ALA A 138 -3.50 19.56 -2.03
C ALA A 138 -3.75 18.13 -2.53
N GLY A 139 -2.70 17.29 -2.63
CA GLY A 139 -2.86 15.91 -3.04
C GLY A 139 -1.57 15.10 -3.01
N GLU A 140 -1.73 13.79 -2.98
CA GLU A 140 -0.65 12.81 -3.06
C GLU A 140 -0.61 12.19 -4.48
N VAL A 141 0.60 11.97 -4.97
CA VAL A 141 0.89 11.27 -6.22
C VAL A 141 1.79 10.09 -5.91
N LYS A 142 1.41 8.91 -6.37
CA LYS A 142 2.22 7.68 -6.29
C LYS A 142 2.61 7.25 -7.69
N GLY A 143 3.67 6.48 -7.86
CA GLY A 143 4.06 6.05 -9.19
C GLY A 143 5.14 4.99 -9.23
N GLU A 144 5.29 4.43 -10.42
CA GLU A 144 6.42 3.58 -10.81
C GLU A 144 7.48 4.45 -11.48
N TYR A 145 8.73 4.28 -11.06
CA TYR A 145 9.89 5.02 -11.54
C TYR A 145 10.85 4.11 -12.29
N SER A 146 11.34 4.63 -13.41
CA SER A 146 12.55 4.19 -14.09
C SER A 146 13.34 5.42 -14.53
N ILE A 147 14.60 5.25 -14.92
CA ILE A 147 15.43 6.36 -15.37
C ILE A 147 14.90 7.02 -16.66
N GLU A 148 14.16 6.29 -17.50
CA GLU A 148 13.67 6.78 -18.79
C GLU A 148 12.21 7.26 -18.74
N ALA A 149 11.43 6.78 -17.78
CA ALA A 149 10.00 7.07 -17.70
C ALA A 149 9.43 6.87 -16.29
N MET A 150 8.31 7.54 -16.02
CA MET A 150 7.51 7.35 -14.81
C MET A 150 6.04 7.14 -15.16
N ARG A 151 5.38 6.21 -14.47
CA ARG A 151 3.93 6.05 -14.51
C ARG A 151 3.33 6.55 -13.22
N LEU A 152 2.62 7.68 -13.26
CA LEU A 152 2.09 8.35 -12.08
C LEU A 152 0.59 8.17 -11.93
N TYR A 153 0.16 7.90 -10.71
CA TYR A 153 -1.20 7.67 -10.27
C TYR A 153 -1.64 8.83 -9.36
N ARG A 154 -2.65 9.58 -9.81
CA ARG A 154 -3.27 10.67 -9.03
C ARG A 154 -4.68 10.27 -8.65
N VAL A 155 -5.08 10.54 -7.41
CA VAL A 155 -6.44 10.21 -6.94
C VAL A 155 -7.47 10.95 -7.80
N GLY A 156 -8.41 10.20 -8.39
CA GLY A 156 -9.46 10.76 -9.24
C GLY A 156 -9.03 11.11 -10.66
N SER A 157 -7.89 10.60 -11.14
CA SER A 157 -7.44 10.75 -12.53
C SER A 157 -6.91 9.43 -13.08
N ASP A 158 -6.93 9.29 -14.40
CA ASP A 158 -6.26 8.17 -15.06
C ASP A 158 -4.74 8.24 -14.86
N PRO A 159 -4.03 7.09 -14.86
CA PRO A 159 -2.57 7.07 -14.80
C PRO A 159 -1.96 7.83 -15.98
N ARG A 160 -0.86 8.53 -15.73
CA ARG A 160 -0.13 9.29 -16.74
C ARG A 160 1.28 8.77 -16.88
N ASP A 161 1.69 8.53 -18.12
CA ASP A 161 3.04 8.09 -18.46
C ASP A 161 3.88 9.31 -18.84
N TYR A 162 4.86 9.64 -18.00
CA TYR A 162 5.81 10.71 -18.25
C TYR A 162 7.10 10.11 -18.80
N VAL A 163 7.66 10.77 -19.81
CA VAL A 163 8.94 10.40 -20.41
C VAL A 163 10.04 11.37 -19.99
N LEU A 164 11.25 10.86 -19.79
CA LEU A 164 12.42 11.68 -19.52
C LEU A 164 12.65 12.65 -20.69
N ILE A 165 12.87 13.93 -20.38
CA ILE A 165 13.39 14.86 -21.37
C ILE A 165 14.91 14.72 -21.41
N HIS A 166 15.43 14.30 -22.56
CA HIS A 166 16.86 14.32 -22.83
C HIS A 166 17.28 15.74 -23.19
N THR A 167 17.78 16.48 -22.21
CA THR A 167 18.51 17.71 -22.52
C THR A 167 19.82 17.31 -23.18
N GLY A 168 20.04 17.73 -24.42
CA GLY A 168 21.35 17.65 -25.03
C GLY A 168 22.30 18.52 -24.21
N ASP A 169 23.14 17.88 -23.39
CA ASP A 169 24.28 18.52 -22.74
C ASP A 169 25.30 19.04 -23.79
#